data_AF-A0A0N4XDJ2-F1
#
_entry.id   AF-A0A0N4XDJ2-F1
#
_cell.length_a   1.000
_cell.length_b   1.000
_cell.length_c   1.000
_cell.angle_alpha   90.00
_cell.angle_beta   90.00
_cell.angle_gamma   90.00
#
_symmetry.space_group_name_H-M   'P 1'
#
loop_
_entity.id
_entity.type
_entity.pdbx_description
1 polymer ?
#
loop_
_entity_poly.entity_id
_entity_poly.type
_entity_poly.pdbx_seq_one_letter_code
_entity_poly.pdbx_strand_id
1 'polypeptide(L)'
;LTRTRFQAFFAPERLLSEGGIDPLLRGLFASPLKLPRSDQMLNMELTEKLFHRFHEVALDLAVMNIQRGRDHGLPGYTEYRRFCNLSVPQTWEDLATDIPDASVRTKLRSIYGHPANVDLWVGGIAEKRLPDALMGPTFACIIGDQFRRLREGDRFWYENEGVFTKMQLQQIRKASLARLLCDNGDNIDRVQRNVFFYPGNSTKLYGSCTNVPEINLNMWMNCCDSSCTTQAPNHSRKRRAHRHCNVDGVRYEDGEHWQSADDKCSTCKCEVS
;
A
#
# COMPACT_ATOMS: atom_id res chain seq x y z
N LEU A 1 1.26 -10.50 -26.98
CA LEU A 1 -0.18 -10.16 -27.01
C LEU A 1 -0.36 -8.85 -26.26
N THR A 2 -0.48 -7.73 -26.98
CA THR A 2 -0.79 -6.42 -26.43
C THR A 2 -2.27 -6.41 -26.03
N ARG A 3 -2.57 -6.69 -24.76
CA ARG A 3 -3.96 -6.73 -24.24
C ARG A 3 -4.36 -5.35 -23.74
N THR A 4 -5.58 -4.91 -24.05
CA THR A 4 -6.12 -3.59 -23.68
C THR A 4 -6.73 -3.61 -22.28
N ARG A 5 -6.70 -2.48 -21.56
CA ARG A 5 -7.10 -2.39 -20.14
C ARG A 5 -8.61 -2.56 -19.94
N PHE A 6 -9.43 -2.04 -20.85
CA PHE A 6 -10.90 -2.11 -20.73
C PHE A 6 -11.43 -3.55 -20.67
N GLN A 7 -10.70 -4.49 -21.29
CA GLN A 7 -11.04 -5.92 -21.26
C GLN A 7 -10.61 -6.63 -19.97
N ALA A 8 -10.01 -5.94 -19.01
CA ALA A 8 -9.66 -6.53 -17.71
C ALA A 8 -10.71 -6.24 -16.63
N PHE A 9 -11.58 -5.23 -16.81
CA PHE A 9 -12.60 -4.89 -15.81
C PHE A 9 -13.60 -6.03 -15.59
N PHE A 10 -13.73 -6.49 -14.34
CA PHE A 10 -14.60 -7.60 -13.93
C PHE A 10 -14.43 -8.87 -14.79
N ALA A 11 -13.17 -9.27 -15.06
CA ALA A 11 -12.85 -10.54 -15.70
C ALA A 11 -12.15 -11.53 -14.75
N PRO A 12 -12.85 -12.05 -13.71
CA PRO A 12 -12.26 -13.05 -12.82
C PRO A 12 -11.89 -14.34 -13.56
N GLU A 13 -12.58 -14.68 -14.66
CA GLU A 13 -12.30 -15.85 -15.49
C GLU A 13 -10.87 -15.87 -16.03
N ARG A 14 -10.25 -14.69 -16.21
CA ARG A 14 -8.86 -14.58 -16.67
C ARG A 14 -7.87 -15.08 -15.63
N LEU A 15 -8.17 -14.94 -14.34
CA LEU A 15 -7.30 -15.49 -13.29
C LEU A 15 -7.22 -17.01 -13.38
N LEU A 16 -8.34 -17.67 -13.69
CA LEU A 16 -8.43 -19.12 -13.77
C LEU A 16 -7.86 -19.67 -15.10
N SER A 17 -8.03 -18.94 -16.20
CA SER A 17 -7.72 -19.42 -17.55
C SER A 17 -6.39 -18.91 -18.14
N GLU A 18 -5.79 -17.86 -17.58
CA GLU A 18 -4.61 -17.20 -18.15
C GLU A 18 -3.34 -17.32 -17.30
N GLY A 19 -3.22 -18.40 -16.52
CA GLY A 19 -1.99 -18.72 -15.78
C GLY A 19 -1.90 -18.09 -14.39
N GLY A 20 -3.04 -17.84 -13.73
CA GLY A 20 -3.08 -17.40 -12.33
C GLY A 20 -2.72 -15.93 -12.14
N ILE A 21 -2.32 -15.60 -10.91
CA ILE A 21 -1.96 -14.23 -10.50
C ILE A 21 -0.51 -13.87 -10.82
N ASP A 22 0.38 -14.86 -10.89
CA ASP A 22 1.82 -14.69 -11.07
C ASP A 22 2.21 -13.80 -12.27
N PRO A 23 1.67 -14.02 -13.49
CA PRO A 23 1.95 -13.14 -14.62
C PRO A 23 1.50 -11.69 -14.38
N LEU A 24 0.40 -11.49 -13.65
CA LEU A 24 -0.11 -10.15 -13.31
C LEU A 24 0.80 -9.48 -12.29
N LEU A 25 1.21 -10.20 -11.24
CA LEU A 25 2.14 -9.70 -10.23
C LEU A 25 3.48 -9.30 -10.86
N ARG A 26 4.06 -10.13 -11.75
CA ARG A 26 5.25 -9.75 -12.53
C ARG A 26 5.01 -8.50 -13.36
N GLY A 27 3.84 -8.40 -14.01
CA GLY A 27 3.44 -7.18 -14.71
C GLY A 27 3.41 -5.94 -13.82
N LEU A 28 2.91 -6.05 -12.59
CA LEU A 28 2.79 -4.92 -11.65
C LEU A 28 4.14 -4.39 -11.18
N PHE A 29 5.10 -5.26 -10.86
CA PHE A 29 6.40 -4.81 -10.38
C PHE A 29 7.44 -4.62 -11.51
N ALA A 30 7.26 -5.21 -12.69
CA ALA A 30 8.20 -5.13 -13.80
C ALA A 30 7.74 -4.25 -14.96
N SER A 31 6.60 -3.55 -14.84
CA SER A 31 6.16 -2.56 -15.83
C SER A 31 6.22 -1.14 -15.27
N PRO A 32 6.64 -0.14 -16.05
CA PRO A 32 6.63 1.23 -15.60
C PRO A 32 5.20 1.75 -15.41
N LEU A 33 5.01 2.61 -14.43
CA LEU A 33 3.80 3.40 -14.31
C LEU A 33 3.65 4.35 -15.51
N LYS A 34 2.41 4.65 -15.89
CA LYS A 34 2.16 5.74 -16.85
C LYS A 34 2.56 7.05 -16.17
N LEU A 35 3.59 7.70 -16.67
CA LEU A 35 3.97 9.02 -16.15
C LEU A 35 2.76 9.96 -16.34
N PRO A 36 2.24 10.57 -15.27
CA PRO A 36 1.21 11.58 -15.45
C PRO A 36 1.91 12.75 -16.16
N ARG A 37 1.31 13.36 -17.18
CA ARG A 37 1.85 14.57 -17.80
C ARG A 37 0.72 15.57 -17.81
N SER A 38 0.99 16.87 -17.63
CA SER A 38 -0.04 17.90 -17.52
C SER A 38 -1.02 17.90 -18.70
N ASP A 39 -0.53 17.54 -19.88
CA ASP A 39 -1.26 17.41 -21.15
C ASP A 39 -1.87 16.01 -21.36
N GLN A 40 -1.49 15.02 -20.57
CA GLN A 40 -1.92 13.62 -20.66
C GLN A 40 -2.19 13.07 -19.26
N MET A 41 -3.26 13.54 -18.64
CA MET A 41 -3.58 13.18 -17.25
C MET A 41 -4.07 11.73 -17.16
N LEU A 42 -5.13 11.40 -17.90
CA LEU A 42 -5.73 10.07 -17.96
C LEU A 42 -5.63 9.48 -19.37
N ASN A 43 -5.76 8.15 -19.47
CA ASN A 43 -5.82 7.47 -20.77
C ASN A 43 -7.27 7.26 -21.20
N MET A 44 -7.49 7.11 -22.51
CA MET A 44 -8.83 6.90 -23.09
C MET A 44 -9.53 5.63 -22.58
N GLU A 45 -8.75 4.66 -22.09
CA GLU A 45 -9.31 3.44 -21.49
C GLU A 45 -10.09 3.72 -20.19
N LEU A 46 -9.79 4.82 -19.50
CA LEU A 46 -10.48 5.27 -18.29
C LEU A 46 -11.48 6.40 -18.53
N THR A 47 -11.37 7.15 -19.63
CA THR A 47 -12.30 8.25 -19.95
C THR A 47 -13.37 7.86 -20.97
N GLU A 48 -13.09 6.97 -21.92
CA GLU A 48 -14.02 6.60 -23.01
C GLU A 48 -14.52 5.16 -22.94
N LYS A 49 -13.90 4.32 -22.09
CA LYS A 49 -14.12 2.86 -22.10
C LYS A 49 -14.28 2.26 -20.70
N LEU A 50 -14.51 3.07 -19.68
CA LEU A 50 -14.67 2.54 -18.33
C LEU A 50 -15.91 1.63 -18.29
N PHE A 51 -15.70 0.39 -17.87
CA PHE A 51 -16.76 -0.62 -17.72
C PHE A 51 -17.63 -0.92 -18.96
N HIS A 52 -17.11 -0.71 -20.17
CA HIS A 52 -17.83 -1.00 -21.43
C HIS A 52 -18.34 -2.46 -21.55
N ARG A 53 -17.81 -3.42 -20.77
CA ARG A 53 -18.34 -4.80 -20.76
C ARG A 53 -19.65 -4.97 -19.98
N PHE A 54 -19.98 -4.06 -19.08
CA PHE A 54 -21.09 -4.22 -18.12
C PHE A 54 -22.13 -3.10 -18.20
N HIS A 55 -21.81 -2.01 -18.89
CA HIS A 55 -22.76 -0.93 -19.15
C HIS A 55 -22.96 -0.76 -20.65
N GLU A 56 -24.20 -0.46 -21.06
CA GLU A 56 -24.55 -0.16 -22.46
C GLU A 56 -23.80 1.08 -22.98
N VAL A 57 -23.45 2.01 -22.07
CA VAL A 57 -22.65 3.19 -22.36
C VAL A 57 -21.40 3.14 -21.50
N ALA A 58 -20.23 3.29 -22.13
CA ALA A 58 -18.98 3.41 -21.40
C ALA A 58 -18.98 4.66 -20.52
N LEU A 59 -18.46 4.53 -19.31
CA LEU A 59 -18.36 5.62 -18.36
C LEU A 59 -17.03 6.36 -18.54
N ASP A 60 -16.98 7.60 -18.01
CA ASP A 60 -15.77 8.40 -17.90
C ASP A 60 -15.39 8.58 -16.43
N LEU A 61 -14.26 7.99 -16.02
CA LEU A 61 -13.79 8.08 -14.63
C LEU A 61 -13.49 9.52 -14.20
N ALA A 62 -13.00 10.35 -15.11
CA ALA A 62 -12.70 11.76 -14.82
C ALA A 62 -13.99 12.53 -14.53
N VAL A 63 -15.01 12.37 -15.38
CA VAL A 63 -16.33 12.99 -15.19
C VAL A 63 -16.98 12.46 -13.91
N MET A 64 -16.87 11.16 -13.64
CA MET A 64 -17.37 10.59 -12.39
C MET A 64 -16.68 11.20 -11.16
N ASN A 65 -15.37 11.42 -11.18
CA ASN A 65 -14.66 12.06 -10.06
C ASN A 65 -15.11 13.50 -9.83
N ILE A 66 -15.28 14.27 -10.91
CA ILE A 66 -15.80 15.65 -10.85
C ILE A 66 -17.21 15.64 -10.26
N GLN A 67 -18.10 14.82 -10.83
CA GLN A 67 -19.49 14.75 -10.40
C GLN A 67 -19.61 14.26 -8.95
N ARG A 68 -18.78 13.29 -8.54
CA ARG A 68 -18.71 12.79 -7.16
C ARG A 68 -18.27 13.87 -6.17
N GLY A 69 -17.30 14.70 -6.56
CA GLY A 69 -16.88 15.84 -5.74
C GLY A 69 -18.03 16.81 -5.49
N ARG A 70 -18.81 17.12 -6.53
CA ARG A 70 -19.99 18.00 -6.43
C ARG A 70 -21.13 17.38 -5.63
N ASP A 71 -21.40 16.09 -5.85
CA ASP A 71 -22.38 15.29 -5.11
C ASP A 71 -22.08 15.29 -3.61
N HIS A 72 -20.81 15.13 -3.24
CA HIS A 72 -20.35 15.20 -1.84
C HIS A 72 -20.25 16.63 -1.28
N GLY A 73 -20.61 17.66 -2.06
CA GLY A 73 -20.52 19.05 -1.64
C GLY A 73 -19.10 19.49 -1.29
N LEU A 74 -18.08 18.91 -1.94
CA LEU A 74 -16.69 19.30 -1.67
C LEU A 74 -16.47 20.77 -2.06
N PRO A 75 -15.79 21.56 -1.21
CA PRO A 75 -15.36 22.89 -1.59
C PRO A 75 -14.47 22.89 -2.84
N GLY A 76 -14.42 24.04 -3.52
CA GLY A 76 -13.54 24.23 -4.68
C GLY A 76 -12.06 24.12 -4.31
N TYR A 77 -11.23 23.91 -5.32
CA TYR A 77 -9.77 23.80 -5.22
C TYR A 77 -9.11 24.91 -4.39
N THR A 78 -9.56 26.15 -4.53
CA THR A 78 -9.00 27.30 -3.80
C THR A 78 -9.23 27.24 -2.29
N GLU A 79 -10.32 26.61 -1.84
CA GLU A 79 -10.61 26.43 -0.41
C GLU A 79 -9.61 25.45 0.23
N TYR A 80 -9.27 24.38 -0.49
CA TYR A 80 -8.24 23.44 -0.05
C TYR A 80 -6.84 24.05 -0.07
N ARG A 81 -6.54 24.93 -1.04
CA ARG A 81 -5.31 25.71 -1.00
C ARG A 81 -5.23 26.60 0.24
N ARG A 82 -6.33 27.27 0.59
CA ARG A 82 -6.42 28.06 1.82
C ARG A 82 -6.22 27.20 3.07
N PHE A 83 -6.91 26.06 3.15
CA PHE A 83 -6.75 25.09 4.24
C PHE A 83 -5.29 24.64 4.40
N CYS A 84 -4.61 24.41 3.28
CA CYS A 84 -3.20 24.01 3.22
C CYS A 84 -2.20 25.17 3.37
N ASN A 85 -2.65 26.39 3.65
CA ASN A 85 -1.82 27.59 3.74
C ASN A 85 -0.96 27.85 2.47
N LEU A 86 -1.52 27.52 1.30
CA LEU A 86 -0.93 27.77 0.00
C LEU A 86 -1.46 29.10 -0.59
N SER A 87 -0.81 29.61 -1.64
CA SER A 87 -1.28 30.79 -2.37
C SER A 87 -2.70 30.56 -2.90
N VAL A 88 -3.63 31.50 -2.68
CA VAL A 88 -5.01 31.40 -3.17
C VAL A 88 -5.15 32.25 -4.43
N PRO A 89 -5.22 31.65 -5.62
CA PRO A 89 -5.26 32.40 -6.88
C PRO A 89 -6.58 33.18 -7.01
N GLN A 90 -6.49 34.45 -7.37
CA GLN A 90 -7.64 35.27 -7.77
C GLN A 90 -7.75 35.33 -9.30
N THR A 91 -6.64 35.20 -10.00
CA THR A 91 -6.55 35.20 -11.46
C THR A 91 -5.94 33.90 -12.00
N TRP A 92 -6.06 33.67 -13.31
CA TRP A 92 -5.44 32.50 -13.95
C TRP A 92 -3.92 32.67 -14.09
N GLU A 93 -3.44 33.90 -14.01
CA GLU A 93 -2.04 34.28 -14.01
C GLU A 93 -1.36 33.90 -12.69
N ASP A 94 -2.07 34.03 -11.55
CA ASP A 94 -1.57 33.60 -10.24
C ASP A 94 -1.23 32.10 -10.18
N LEU A 95 -1.91 31.31 -11.02
CA LEU A 95 -1.69 29.87 -11.15
C LEU A 95 -0.48 29.50 -12.01
N ALA A 96 0.27 30.45 -12.58
CA ALA A 96 1.39 30.14 -13.46
C ALA A 96 2.50 29.32 -12.79
N THR A 97 2.70 29.51 -11.48
CA THR A 97 3.71 28.77 -10.72
C THR A 97 3.25 27.34 -10.42
N ASP A 98 1.97 27.18 -10.04
CA ASP A 98 1.38 25.90 -9.67
C ASP A 98 0.99 25.06 -10.89
N ILE A 99 0.54 25.69 -11.98
CA ILE A 99 0.13 25.07 -13.25
C ILE A 99 0.91 25.77 -14.39
N PRO A 100 2.17 25.35 -14.65
CA PRO A 100 3.04 26.03 -15.60
C PRO A 100 2.52 26.03 -17.04
N ASP A 101 1.79 24.99 -17.41
CA ASP A 101 1.26 24.83 -18.76
C ASP A 101 0.14 25.84 -19.05
N ALA A 102 0.46 26.86 -19.85
CA ALA A 102 -0.48 27.91 -20.23
C ALA A 102 -1.67 27.39 -21.06
N SER A 103 -1.50 26.28 -21.79
CA SER A 103 -2.59 25.68 -22.55
C SER A 103 -3.64 25.05 -21.62
N VAL A 104 -3.19 24.42 -20.53
CA VAL A 104 -4.07 23.88 -19.49
C VAL A 104 -4.82 25.01 -18.79
N ARG A 105 -4.12 26.07 -18.39
CA ARG A 105 -4.76 27.24 -17.75
C ARG A 105 -5.81 27.90 -18.65
N THR A 106 -5.52 28.04 -19.95
CA THR A 106 -6.48 28.58 -20.93
C THR A 106 -7.75 27.72 -21.02
N LYS A 107 -7.61 26.39 -21.05
CA LYS A 107 -8.75 25.46 -21.07
C LYS A 107 -9.57 25.51 -19.77
N LEU A 108 -8.90 25.57 -18.62
CA LEU A 108 -9.58 25.70 -17.33
C LEU A 108 -10.35 27.02 -17.26
N ARG A 109 -9.76 28.12 -17.75
CA ARG A 109 -10.43 29.42 -17.87
C ARG A 109 -11.70 29.36 -18.71
N SER A 110 -11.67 28.72 -19.87
CA SER A 110 -12.86 28.63 -20.73
C SER A 110 -13.99 27.79 -20.12
N ILE A 111 -13.66 26.81 -19.26
CA ILE A 111 -14.63 25.90 -18.67
C ILE A 111 -15.20 26.43 -17.34
N TYR A 112 -14.33 26.92 -16.44
CA TYR A 112 -14.71 27.30 -15.08
C TYR A 112 -14.96 28.80 -14.90
N GLY A 113 -14.49 29.64 -15.83
CA GLY A 113 -14.54 31.09 -15.74
C GLY A 113 -13.57 31.68 -14.73
N HIS A 114 -13.73 31.31 -13.46
CA HIS A 114 -12.94 31.81 -12.32
C HIS A 114 -12.17 30.66 -11.61
N PRO A 115 -10.91 30.86 -11.14
CA PRO A 115 -10.14 29.84 -10.45
C PRO A 115 -10.84 29.23 -9.22
N ALA A 116 -11.65 30.02 -8.51
CA ALA A 116 -12.41 29.57 -7.34
C ALA A 116 -13.47 28.50 -7.65
N ASN A 117 -13.90 28.38 -8.92
CA ASN A 117 -14.91 27.40 -9.34
C ASN A 117 -14.30 26.03 -9.70
N VAL A 118 -12.97 25.92 -9.73
CA VAL A 118 -12.29 24.68 -10.14
C VAL A 118 -12.58 23.59 -9.11
N ASP A 119 -13.11 22.45 -9.55
CA ASP A 119 -13.30 21.28 -8.71
C ASP A 119 -11.95 20.80 -8.14
N LEU A 120 -11.92 20.40 -6.85
CA LEU A 120 -10.69 19.98 -6.16
C LEU A 120 -9.88 18.96 -6.96
N TRP A 121 -10.54 17.93 -7.48
CA TRP A 121 -9.85 16.86 -8.19
C TRP A 121 -9.13 17.38 -9.44
N VAL A 122 -9.77 18.28 -10.19
CA VAL A 122 -9.22 18.87 -11.42
C VAL A 122 -8.04 19.78 -11.10
N GLY A 123 -8.18 20.65 -10.10
CA GLY A 123 -7.10 21.54 -9.67
C GLY A 123 -5.89 20.77 -9.16
N GLY A 124 -6.11 19.80 -8.26
CA GLY A 124 -5.02 19.04 -7.64
C GLY A 124 -4.24 18.14 -8.60
N ILE A 125 -4.89 17.57 -9.62
CA ILE A 125 -4.16 16.82 -10.65
C ILE A 125 -3.40 17.77 -11.60
N ALA A 126 -3.91 18.97 -11.87
CA ALA A 126 -3.30 19.92 -12.80
C ALA A 126 -2.02 20.58 -12.25
N GLU A 127 -1.81 20.55 -10.93
CA GLU A 127 -0.62 21.08 -10.29
C GLU A 127 0.66 20.40 -10.79
N LYS A 128 1.72 21.20 -10.92
CA LYS A 128 3.09 20.73 -11.06
C LYS A 128 3.44 19.89 -9.83
N ARG A 129 4.07 18.77 -10.09
CA ARG A 129 4.53 17.85 -9.04
C ARG A 129 5.67 18.44 -8.22
N LEU A 130 5.69 18.08 -6.95
CA LEU A 130 6.84 18.26 -6.10
C LEU A 130 8.01 17.37 -6.57
N PRO A 131 9.27 17.75 -6.30
CA PRO A 131 10.43 16.89 -6.54
C PRO A 131 10.22 15.50 -5.91
N ASP A 132 10.55 14.46 -6.65
CA ASP A 132 10.42 13.04 -6.25
C ASP A 132 9.00 12.60 -5.82
N ALA A 133 7.97 13.38 -6.17
CA ALA A 133 6.58 13.08 -5.88
C ALA A 133 5.75 12.89 -7.16
N LEU A 134 4.62 12.18 -7.04
CA LEU A 134 3.64 11.99 -8.12
C LEU A 134 2.51 13.03 -8.10
N MET A 135 2.50 13.94 -7.13
CA MET A 135 1.42 14.88 -6.85
C MET A 135 1.94 16.29 -6.58
N GLY A 136 1.07 17.28 -6.77
CA GLY A 136 1.33 18.67 -6.45
C GLY A 136 1.13 19.02 -4.96
N PRO A 137 1.42 20.28 -4.57
CA PRO A 137 1.34 20.74 -3.19
C PRO A 137 0.00 20.53 -2.50
N THR A 138 -1.12 20.76 -3.18
CA THR A 138 -2.46 20.66 -2.56
C THR A 138 -2.76 19.21 -2.19
N PHE A 139 -2.53 18.28 -3.13
CA PHE A 139 -2.71 16.85 -2.87
C PHE A 139 -1.71 16.30 -1.85
N ALA A 140 -0.45 16.74 -1.88
CA ALA A 140 0.54 16.37 -0.88
C ALA A 140 0.08 16.77 0.54
N CYS A 141 -0.46 17.99 0.70
CA CYS A 141 -1.00 18.46 1.97
C CYS A 141 -2.20 17.63 2.46
N ILE A 142 -3.26 17.47 1.66
CA ILE A 142 -4.47 16.79 2.13
C ILE A 142 -4.26 15.29 2.35
N ILE A 143 -3.47 14.63 1.47
CA ILE A 143 -3.13 13.22 1.62
C ILE A 143 -2.20 13.05 2.83
N GLY A 144 -1.21 13.92 2.99
CA GLY A 144 -0.30 13.90 4.13
C GLY A 144 -1.02 14.11 5.46
N ASP A 145 -1.93 15.09 5.55
CA ASP A 145 -2.75 15.33 6.74
C ASP A 145 -3.62 14.11 7.07
N GLN A 146 -4.25 13.50 6.06
CA GLN A 146 -5.06 12.30 6.25
C GLN A 146 -4.24 11.11 6.76
N PHE A 147 -3.08 10.81 6.15
CA PHE A 147 -2.21 9.72 6.60
C PHE A 147 -1.62 9.98 7.99
N ARG A 148 -1.30 11.24 8.32
CA ARG A 148 -0.87 11.63 9.67
C ARG A 148 -1.95 11.31 10.70
N ARG A 149 -3.18 11.75 10.47
CA ARG A 149 -4.32 11.50 11.37
C ARG A 149 -4.62 10.01 11.52
N LEU A 150 -4.56 9.25 10.43
CA LEU A 150 -4.73 7.78 10.47
C LEU A 150 -3.67 7.12 11.34
N ARG A 151 -2.41 7.55 11.21
CA ARG A 151 -1.31 7.03 12.02
C ARG A 151 -1.43 7.41 13.50
N GLU A 152 -1.60 8.70 13.78
CA GLU A 152 -1.59 9.24 15.16
C GLU A 152 -2.88 8.93 15.92
N GLY A 153 -4.00 8.79 15.21
CA GLY A 153 -5.30 8.45 15.79
C GLY A 153 -5.53 6.94 15.96
N ASP A 154 -4.64 6.09 15.45
CA ASP A 154 -4.77 4.65 15.58
C ASP A 154 -4.08 4.15 16.86
N ARG A 155 -4.89 3.72 17.83
CA ARG A 155 -4.40 3.10 19.07
C ARG A 155 -3.53 1.88 18.80
N PHE A 156 -3.81 1.15 17.72
CA PHE A 156 -3.10 -0.07 17.31
C PHE A 156 -2.06 0.19 16.22
N TRP A 157 -1.65 1.45 15.99
CA TRP A 157 -0.52 1.74 15.13
C TRP A 157 0.68 0.90 15.57
N TYR A 158 1.29 0.17 14.63
CA TYR A 158 2.23 -0.92 14.96
C TYR A 158 3.50 -0.46 15.71
N GLU A 159 3.83 0.83 15.70
CA GLU A 159 4.96 1.38 16.45
C GLU A 159 4.57 1.95 17.83
N ASN A 160 3.28 1.96 18.18
CA ASN A 160 2.84 2.41 19.49
C ASN A 160 3.33 1.46 20.59
N GLU A 161 3.65 2.03 21.74
CA GLU A 161 4.05 1.26 22.91
C GLU A 161 2.94 0.30 23.34
N GLY A 162 3.34 -0.95 23.64
CA GLY A 162 2.41 -2.00 24.07
C GLY A 162 1.68 -2.73 22.94
N VAL A 163 1.80 -2.31 21.67
CA VAL A 163 1.24 -3.07 20.53
C VAL A 163 2.11 -4.27 20.18
N PHE A 164 3.42 -4.05 20.04
CA PHE A 164 4.41 -5.10 19.82
C PHE A 164 5.58 -4.92 20.78
N THR A 165 6.28 -6.02 21.08
CA THR A 165 7.56 -5.96 21.79
C THR A 165 8.63 -5.32 20.89
N LYS A 166 9.73 -4.84 21.49
CA LYS A 166 10.86 -4.27 20.73
C LYS A 166 11.43 -5.26 19.71
N MET A 167 11.51 -6.55 20.05
CA MET A 167 12.00 -7.61 19.17
C MET A 167 11.03 -7.87 18.01
N GLN A 168 9.73 -7.96 18.31
CA GLN A 168 8.70 -8.09 17.27
C GLN A 168 8.74 -6.91 16.29
N LEU A 169 8.88 -5.69 16.80
CA LEU A 169 8.98 -4.48 15.97
C LEU A 169 10.23 -4.50 15.08
N GLN A 170 11.37 -4.98 15.58
CA GLN A 170 12.57 -5.18 14.78
C GLN A 170 12.34 -6.17 13.63
N GLN A 171 11.56 -7.24 13.84
CA GLN A 171 11.23 -8.19 12.78
C GLN A 171 10.21 -7.60 11.80
N ILE A 172 9.17 -6.88 12.25
CA ILE A 172 8.20 -6.20 11.38
C ILE A 172 8.90 -5.21 10.44
N ARG A 173 9.93 -4.49 10.90
CA ARG A 173 10.69 -3.55 10.06
C ARG A 173 11.46 -4.21 8.92
N LYS A 174 11.63 -5.54 8.93
CA LYS A 174 12.19 -6.30 7.80
C LYS A 174 11.16 -6.56 6.70
N ALA A 175 9.86 -6.39 6.99
CA ALA A 175 8.78 -6.61 6.03
C ALA A 175 8.96 -5.77 4.77
N SER A 176 8.69 -6.38 3.61
CA SER A 176 8.67 -5.68 2.33
C SER A 176 7.65 -6.32 1.40
N LEU A 177 7.05 -5.51 0.51
CA LEU A 177 6.17 -6.05 -0.52
C LEU A 177 6.91 -6.99 -1.47
N ALA A 178 8.23 -6.79 -1.65
CA ALA A 178 9.09 -7.73 -2.35
C ALA A 178 9.07 -9.12 -1.71
N ARG A 179 9.22 -9.20 -0.38
CA ARG A 179 9.16 -10.48 0.35
C ARG A 179 7.78 -11.11 0.26
N LEU A 180 6.73 -10.33 0.40
CA LEU A 180 5.35 -10.82 0.26
C LEU A 180 5.12 -11.51 -1.10
N LEU A 181 5.64 -10.93 -2.19
CA LEU A 181 5.56 -11.52 -3.52
C LEU A 181 6.37 -12.81 -3.66
N CYS A 182 7.55 -12.87 -3.03
CA CYS A 182 8.37 -14.09 -3.00
C CYS A 182 7.71 -15.23 -2.21
N ASP A 183 7.05 -14.92 -1.09
CA ASP A 183 6.42 -15.93 -0.23
C ASP A 183 5.13 -16.50 -0.79
N ASN A 184 4.41 -15.70 -1.60
CA ASN A 184 3.04 -16.02 -2.03
C ASN A 184 2.88 -16.14 -3.55
N GLY A 185 3.96 -15.97 -4.32
CA GLY A 185 3.96 -16.23 -5.77
C GLY A 185 4.38 -17.67 -6.04
N ASP A 186 3.62 -18.38 -6.88
CA ASP A 186 3.89 -19.80 -7.15
C ASP A 186 5.24 -20.00 -7.86
N ASN A 187 5.63 -19.04 -8.71
CA ASN A 187 6.83 -19.08 -9.55
C ASN A 187 7.54 -17.71 -9.58
N ILE A 188 7.48 -16.94 -8.50
CA ILE A 188 8.21 -15.66 -8.37
C ILE A 188 9.47 -15.89 -7.54
N ASP A 189 10.59 -16.14 -8.23
CA ASP A 189 11.90 -16.39 -7.63
C ASP A 189 12.84 -15.18 -7.68
N ARG A 190 12.45 -14.13 -8.44
CA ARG A 190 13.23 -12.91 -8.60
C ARG A 190 12.37 -11.66 -8.50
N VAL A 191 12.88 -10.66 -7.78
CA VAL A 191 12.20 -9.39 -7.54
C VAL A 191 13.21 -8.27 -7.25
N GLN A 192 12.83 -7.02 -7.48
CA GLN A 192 13.60 -5.86 -7.03
C GLN A 192 13.34 -5.58 -5.54
N ARG A 193 14.31 -4.95 -4.86
CA ARG A 193 14.21 -4.67 -3.42
C ARG A 193 13.03 -3.76 -3.04
N ASN A 194 12.79 -2.71 -3.84
CA ASN A 194 11.64 -1.83 -3.66
C ASN A 194 10.76 -1.90 -4.91
N VAL A 195 9.62 -2.59 -4.79
CA VAL A 195 8.75 -2.91 -5.92
C VAL A 195 7.95 -1.73 -6.47
N PHE A 196 7.96 -0.59 -5.77
CA PHE A 196 7.34 0.64 -6.28
C PHE A 196 8.22 1.35 -7.32
N PHE A 197 9.51 1.00 -7.40
CA PHE A 197 10.42 1.53 -8.41
C PHE A 197 10.57 0.53 -9.55
N TYR A 198 10.50 1.07 -10.76
CA TYR A 198 10.79 0.33 -11.98
C TYR A 198 12.28 0.45 -12.31
N PRO A 199 13.08 -0.63 -12.15
CA PRO A 199 14.52 -0.53 -12.33
C PRO A 199 14.92 -0.56 -13.82
N GLY A 200 14.06 -1.08 -14.69
CA GLY A 200 14.31 -1.22 -16.13
C GLY A 200 13.94 -2.61 -16.67
N ASN A 201 14.16 -2.78 -17.97
CA ASN A 201 13.79 -4.01 -18.71
C ASN A 201 14.75 -5.19 -18.46
N SER A 202 15.92 -4.96 -17.87
CA SER A 202 16.93 -6.02 -17.72
C SER A 202 16.59 -6.93 -16.55
N THR A 203 16.49 -8.24 -16.80
CA THR A 203 16.27 -9.27 -15.77
C THR A 203 17.39 -9.29 -14.71
N LYS A 204 18.58 -8.76 -15.04
CA LYS A 204 19.71 -8.63 -14.09
C LYS A 204 19.42 -7.67 -12.93
N LEU A 205 18.44 -6.78 -13.10
CA LEU A 205 18.06 -5.80 -12.08
C LEU A 205 17.13 -6.38 -11.01
N TYR A 206 16.65 -7.61 -11.21
CA TYR A 206 15.79 -8.34 -10.30
C TYR A 206 16.65 -9.40 -9.60
N GLY A 207 16.78 -9.27 -8.28
CA GLY A 207 17.58 -10.15 -7.44
C GLY A 207 16.82 -11.41 -7.04
N SER A 208 17.54 -12.42 -6.54
CA SER A 208 16.93 -13.65 -6.02
C SER A 208 16.09 -13.38 -4.78
N CYS A 209 14.91 -14.00 -4.69
CA CYS A 209 14.04 -13.99 -3.51
C CYS A 209 14.74 -14.49 -2.24
N THR A 210 15.71 -15.41 -2.38
CA THR A 210 16.55 -15.90 -1.27
C THR A 210 17.33 -14.80 -0.55
N ASN A 211 17.56 -13.66 -1.21
CA ASN A 211 18.32 -12.55 -0.65
C ASN A 211 17.41 -11.46 -0.07
N VAL A 212 16.08 -11.63 -0.16
CA VAL A 212 15.11 -10.69 0.40
C VAL A 212 14.88 -11.04 1.87
N PRO A 213 15.11 -10.10 2.81
CA PRO A 213 14.96 -10.36 4.24
C PRO A 213 13.56 -10.91 4.61
N GLU A 214 13.56 -11.88 5.52
CA GLU A 214 12.35 -12.51 6.06
C GLU A 214 12.05 -11.99 7.47
N ILE A 215 10.77 -12.02 7.84
CA ILE A 215 10.33 -11.78 9.22
C ILE A 215 10.57 -13.07 10.00
N ASN A 216 11.31 -13.00 11.10
CA ASN A 216 11.44 -14.13 12.02
C ASN A 216 10.21 -14.19 12.97
N LEU A 217 9.25 -15.05 12.67
CA LEU A 217 8.03 -15.21 13.46
C LEU A 217 8.25 -15.90 14.82
N ASN A 218 9.45 -16.40 15.11
CA ASN A 218 9.78 -16.95 16.43
C ASN A 218 9.60 -15.93 17.56
N MET A 219 9.63 -14.61 17.26
CA MET A 219 9.38 -13.55 18.24
C MET A 219 7.92 -13.45 18.70
N TRP A 220 7.02 -14.26 18.13
CA TRP A 220 5.61 -14.40 18.54
C TRP A 220 5.34 -15.72 19.26
N MET A 221 6.35 -16.58 19.45
CA MET A 221 6.16 -17.81 20.20
C MET A 221 6.04 -17.50 21.69
N ASN A 222 5.00 -18.06 22.32
CA ASN A 222 4.89 -18.12 23.77
C ASN A 222 5.51 -19.43 24.29
N CYS A 223 5.92 -19.44 25.56
CA CYS A 223 6.20 -20.70 26.23
C CYS A 223 4.98 -21.62 26.13
N CYS A 224 5.18 -22.89 25.76
CA CYS A 224 4.14 -23.93 25.74
C CYS A 224 3.00 -23.79 24.71
N ASP A 225 3.10 -22.86 23.73
CA ASP A 225 2.06 -22.66 22.71
C ASP A 225 2.02 -23.79 21.66
N SER A 226 3.14 -24.48 21.46
CA SER A 226 3.07 -25.85 20.99
C SER A 226 2.46 -26.65 22.12
N SER A 227 1.15 -26.92 22.04
CA SER A 227 0.50 -27.98 22.80
C SER A 227 1.49 -29.13 22.86
N CYS A 228 2.10 -29.38 24.02
CA CYS A 228 3.18 -30.36 24.12
C CYS A 228 2.60 -31.66 23.57
N THR A 229 2.96 -32.06 22.36
CA THR A 229 2.51 -33.31 21.76
C THR A 229 3.26 -34.41 22.47
N THR A 230 2.84 -34.68 23.71
CA THR A 230 3.02 -35.99 24.30
C THR A 230 2.10 -36.91 23.53
N GLN A 231 2.70 -37.97 23.01
CA GLN A 231 2.08 -38.95 22.13
C GLN A 231 0.75 -39.50 22.72
N ALA A 232 -0.22 -39.68 21.81
CA ALA A 232 -1.46 -40.46 21.88
C ALA A 232 -2.54 -40.12 22.94
N PRO A 233 -3.84 -40.12 22.55
CA PRO A 233 -4.93 -39.83 23.47
C PRO A 233 -5.28 -41.08 24.27
N ASN A 234 -4.75 -41.20 25.49
CA ASN A 234 -5.41 -42.04 26.49
C ASN A 234 -6.28 -41.16 27.38
N HIS A 235 -7.59 -41.28 27.15
CA HIS A 235 -8.65 -40.70 27.95
C HIS A 235 -8.44 -41.00 29.43
N SER A 236 -7.86 -40.05 30.16
CA SER A 236 -8.10 -39.91 31.59
C SER A 236 -8.03 -38.45 31.98
N ARG A 237 -9.12 -37.95 32.57
CA ARG A 237 -9.20 -36.63 33.18
C ARG A 237 -8.04 -36.48 34.17
N LYS A 238 -7.06 -35.65 33.89
CA LYS A 238 -6.04 -35.24 34.87
C LYS A 238 -5.78 -33.74 34.81
N ARG A 239 -5.59 -33.22 36.03
CA ARG A 239 -5.36 -31.85 36.48
C ARG A 239 -4.55 -31.00 35.49
N ARG A 240 -4.84 -29.68 35.44
CA ARG A 240 -3.94 -28.67 34.86
C ARG A 240 -2.56 -28.86 35.49
N ALA A 241 -1.65 -29.54 34.80
CA ALA A 241 -0.27 -29.63 35.21
C ALA A 241 0.36 -28.25 34.97
N HIS A 242 1.13 -27.75 35.94
CA HIS A 242 1.92 -26.54 35.73
C HIS A 242 2.97 -26.86 34.68
N ARG A 243 2.93 -26.13 33.57
CA ARG A 243 3.88 -26.23 32.47
C ARG A 243 4.89 -25.12 32.63
N HIS A 244 6.16 -25.47 32.66
CA HIS A 244 7.26 -24.52 32.63
C HIS A 244 8.20 -24.88 31.49
N CYS A 245 8.94 -23.89 31.04
CA CYS A 245 9.89 -24.05 29.96
C CYS A 245 11.29 -23.60 30.39
N ASN A 246 12.30 -24.38 30.01
CA ASN A 246 13.70 -23.97 30.19
C ASN A 246 14.25 -23.42 28.87
N VAL A 247 14.74 -22.19 28.93
CA VAL A 247 15.35 -21.45 27.82
C VAL A 247 16.73 -20.98 28.28
N ASP A 248 17.79 -21.51 27.66
CA ASP A 248 19.19 -21.17 27.97
C ASP A 248 19.57 -21.25 29.46
N GLY A 249 18.92 -22.16 30.21
CA GLY A 249 19.15 -22.36 31.65
C GLY A 249 18.21 -21.58 32.57
N VAL A 250 17.33 -20.72 32.03
CA VAL A 250 16.34 -19.95 32.78
C VAL A 250 14.96 -20.59 32.63
N ARG A 251 14.24 -20.74 33.76
CA ARG A 251 12.89 -21.32 33.82
C ARG A 251 11.84 -20.21 33.70
N TYR A 252 10.90 -20.40 32.80
CA TYR A 252 9.75 -19.52 32.57
C TYR A 252 8.44 -20.30 32.77
N GLU A 253 7.45 -19.67 33.39
CA GLU A 253 6.12 -20.23 33.61
C GLU A 253 5.24 -20.12 32.35
N ASP A 254 4.16 -20.89 32.31
CA ASP A 254 3.18 -20.87 31.21
C ASP A 254 2.62 -19.45 30.97
N GLY A 255 2.76 -18.96 29.73
CA GLY A 255 2.35 -17.61 29.35
C GLY A 255 3.36 -16.49 29.68
N GLU A 256 4.52 -16.79 30.29
CA GLU A 256 5.57 -15.79 30.44
C GLU A 256 6.29 -15.51 29.10
N HIS A 257 6.54 -14.24 28.84
CA HIS A 257 7.35 -13.80 27.70
C HIS A 257 8.79 -13.55 28.16
N TRP A 258 9.77 -14.04 27.38
CA TRP A 258 11.18 -13.77 27.63
C TRP A 258 11.82 -13.05 26.44
N GLN A 259 12.86 -12.29 26.73
CA GLN A 259 13.64 -11.58 25.72
C GLN A 259 14.97 -12.31 25.56
N SER A 260 15.19 -12.90 24.38
CA SER A 260 16.52 -13.40 24.00
C SER A 260 17.42 -12.21 23.67
N ALA A 261 18.60 -12.13 24.27
CA ALA A 261 19.58 -11.06 23.98
C ALA A 261 20.13 -11.14 22.55
N ASP A 262 20.05 -12.32 21.93
CA ASP A 262 20.43 -12.56 20.55
C ASP A 262 19.18 -12.73 19.67
N ASP A 263 19.25 -12.28 18.42
CA ASP A 263 18.24 -12.47 17.36
C ASP A 263 18.03 -13.96 16.97
N LYS A 264 18.53 -14.88 17.81
CA LYS A 264 18.55 -16.33 17.65
C LYS A 264 17.42 -16.98 18.44
N CYS A 265 16.91 -18.08 17.88
CA CYS A 265 15.91 -18.92 18.51
C CYS A 265 16.51 -19.69 19.70
N SER A 266 15.79 -19.71 20.81
CA SER A 266 16.07 -20.57 21.94
C SER A 266 15.01 -21.69 22.02
N THR A 267 15.46 -22.93 22.01
CA THR A 267 14.59 -24.12 22.12
C THR A 267 14.03 -24.25 23.52
N CYS A 268 12.73 -24.06 23.65
CA CYS A 268 11.96 -24.21 24.88
C CYS A 268 11.71 -25.71 25.15
N LYS A 269 12.26 -26.27 26.23
CA LYS A 269 11.90 -27.63 26.69
C LYS A 269 10.77 -27.54 27.71
N CYS A 270 9.58 -28.01 27.34
CA CYS A 270 8.44 -28.08 28.23
C CYS A 270 8.58 -29.27 29.18
N GLU A 271 8.50 -29.01 30.47
CA GLU A 271 8.44 -30.03 31.50
C GLU A 271 7.06 -29.99 32.17
N VAL A 272 6.47 -31.16 32.36
CA VAL A 272 5.19 -31.33 33.05
C VAL A 272 5.51 -31.74 34.49
N SER A 273 5.09 -30.93 35.46
CA SER A 273 5.18 -31.27 36.89
C SER A 273 4.22 -32.37 37.33
#